data_AF-A0A7X6P8J4-F1
#
_entry.id   AF-A0A7X6P8J4-F1
#
_cell.length_a   1.000
_cell.length_b   1.000
_cell.length_c   1.000
_cell.angle_alpha   90.00
_cell.angle_beta   90.00
_cell.angle_gamma   90.00
#
_symmetry.space_group_name_H-M   'P 1'
#
loop_
_entity.id
_entity.type
_entity.pdbx_description
1 polymer ?
#
loop_
_entity_poly.entity_id
_entity_poly.type
_entity_poly.pdbx_seq_one_letter_code
_entity_poly.pdbx_strand_id
1 'polypeptide(L)'
;RPELTTKISQMQNLIEAQADPIAFTKRIINQYKGGIINTRIQKQKQELLKMFDPSEVQDSGWKIMITSNPLKYEARYDLITPTVSYYYVWLVNLRDGSLTPLNKLSEKTME
;
A
#
# COMPACT_ATOMS: atom_id res chain seq x y z
N ARG A 1 -2.87 -11.85 -28.52
CA ARG A 1 -4.22 -12.04 -27.93
C ARG A 1 -4.19 -11.55 -26.50
N PRO A 2 -4.84 -10.43 -26.15
CA PRO A 2 -4.78 -9.80 -24.83
C PRO A 2 -5.08 -10.76 -23.67
N GLU A 3 -6.03 -11.68 -23.86
CA GLU A 3 -6.38 -12.70 -22.86
C GLU A 3 -5.22 -13.63 -22.46
N LEU A 4 -4.36 -14.00 -23.43
CA LEU A 4 -3.20 -14.85 -23.13
C LEU A 4 -2.18 -14.07 -22.29
N THR A 5 -1.93 -12.81 -22.63
CA THR A 5 -1.02 -11.94 -21.87
C THR A 5 -1.53 -11.72 -20.45
N THR A 6 -2.83 -11.48 -20.26
CA THR A 6 -3.44 -11.34 -18.94
C THR A 6 -3.27 -12.62 -18.11
N LYS A 7 -3.53 -13.80 -18.70
CA LYS A 7 -3.36 -15.08 -18.00
C LYS A 7 -1.91 -15.33 -17.60
N ILE A 8 -0.95 -15.00 -18.47
CA ILE A 8 0.48 -15.11 -18.16
C ILE A 8 0.85 -14.23 -16.96
N SER A 9 0.42 -12.97 -16.95
CA SER A 9 0.68 -12.06 -15.82
C SER A 9 0.05 -12.55 -14.53
N GLN A 10 -1.19 -13.03 -14.57
CA GLN A 10 -1.84 -13.60 -13.38
C GLN A 10 -1.09 -14.81 -12.86
N MET A 11 -0.60 -15.69 -13.72
CA MET A 11 0.21 -16.85 -13.31
C MET A 11 1.52 -16.42 -12.66
N GLN A 12 2.21 -15.43 -13.22
CA GLN A 12 3.42 -14.87 -12.61
C GLN A 12 3.12 -14.32 -11.22
N ASN A 13 2.06 -13.54 -11.08
CA ASN A 13 1.65 -12.99 -9.79
C ASN A 13 1.35 -14.11 -8.76
N LEU A 14 0.72 -15.21 -9.16
CA LEU A 14 0.45 -16.35 -8.27
C LEU A 14 1.73 -17.06 -7.83
N ILE A 15 2.73 -17.18 -8.70
CA ILE A 15 4.04 -17.76 -8.35
C ILE A 15 4.73 -16.88 -7.29
N GLU A 16 4.70 -15.57 -7.49
CA GLU A 16 5.31 -14.63 -6.53
C GLU A 16 4.57 -14.55 -5.21
N ALA A 17 3.23 -14.58 -5.25
CA ALA A 17 2.39 -14.67 -4.06
C ALA A 17 2.63 -15.95 -3.26
N GLN A 18 2.95 -17.06 -3.93
CA GLN A 18 3.30 -18.32 -3.26
C GLN A 18 4.71 -18.26 -2.64
N ALA A 19 5.66 -17.61 -3.31
CA ALA A 19 7.05 -17.52 -2.86
C ALA A 19 7.20 -16.61 -1.62
N ASP A 20 6.67 -15.38 -1.70
CA ASP A 20 6.65 -14.44 -0.57
C ASP A 20 5.49 -13.43 -0.75
N PRO A 21 4.31 -13.72 -0.19
CA PRO A 21 3.15 -12.86 -0.37
C PRO A 21 3.32 -11.49 0.30
N ILE A 22 4.11 -11.39 1.38
CA ILE A 22 4.32 -10.13 2.09
C ILE A 22 5.22 -9.21 1.27
N ALA A 23 6.35 -9.72 0.78
CA ALA A 23 7.24 -8.96 -0.09
C ALA A 23 6.54 -8.56 -1.40
N PHE A 24 5.76 -9.47 -1.98
CA PHE A 24 5.01 -9.18 -3.19
C PHE A 24 3.93 -8.10 -2.96
N THR A 25 3.19 -8.17 -1.85
CA THR A 25 2.24 -7.13 -1.41
C THR A 25 2.94 -5.76 -1.33
N LYS A 26 4.07 -5.69 -0.62
CA LYS A 26 4.87 -4.45 -0.49
C LYS A 26 5.30 -3.91 -1.84
N ARG A 27 5.71 -4.78 -2.76
CA ARG A 27 6.15 -4.37 -4.10
C ARG A 27 4.99 -3.78 -4.92
N ILE A 28 3.83 -4.43 -4.93
CA ILE A 28 2.64 -3.94 -5.63
C ILE A 28 2.29 -2.53 -5.16
N ILE A 29 2.16 -2.32 -3.84
CA ILE A 29 1.79 -1.00 -3.31
C ILE A 29 2.87 0.05 -3.53
N ASN A 30 4.15 -0.31 -3.42
CA ASN A 30 5.26 0.61 -3.64
C ASN A 30 5.39 1.05 -5.11
N GLN A 31 4.99 0.21 -6.06
CA GLN A 31 5.12 0.48 -7.50
C GLN A 31 3.85 1.08 -8.12
N TYR A 32 2.75 1.16 -7.38
CA TYR A 32 1.48 1.67 -7.89
C TYR A 32 1.64 3.02 -8.60
N LYS A 33 1.28 3.06 -9.89
CA LYS A 33 1.42 4.22 -10.78
C LYS A 33 2.77 4.93 -10.64
N GLY A 34 3.87 4.17 -10.55
CA GLY A 34 5.21 4.73 -10.41
C GLY A 34 5.55 5.24 -8.99
N GLY A 35 4.89 4.72 -7.96
CA GLY A 35 5.16 5.06 -6.56
C GLY A 35 4.45 6.32 -6.06
N ILE A 36 3.32 6.68 -6.69
CA ILE A 36 2.55 7.89 -6.34
C ILE A 36 2.06 7.85 -4.87
N ILE A 37 1.69 6.68 -4.36
CA ILE A 37 1.23 6.50 -2.98
C ILE A 37 2.33 6.90 -2.00
N ASN A 38 3.52 6.34 -2.14
CA ASN A 38 4.68 6.67 -1.30
C ASN A 38 5.01 8.17 -1.39
N THR A 39 5.02 8.72 -2.59
CA THR A 39 5.31 10.15 -2.81
C THR A 39 4.34 11.03 -2.01
N ARG A 40 3.05 10.70 -1.99
CA ARG A 40 2.04 11.47 -1.26
C ARG A 40 2.06 11.26 0.24
N ILE A 41 2.30 10.04 0.72
CA ILE A 41 2.51 9.78 2.15
C ILE A 41 3.73 10.57 2.64
N GLN A 42 4.85 10.53 1.90
CA GLN A 42 6.04 11.30 2.27
C GLN A 42 5.79 12.80 2.23
N LYS A 43 5.03 13.31 1.25
CA LYS A 43 4.60 14.71 1.25
C LYS A 43 3.80 15.06 2.51
N GLN A 44 2.83 14.23 2.90
CA GLN A 44 2.05 14.44 4.13
C GLN A 44 2.93 14.42 5.38
N LYS A 45 3.92 13.51 5.43
CA LYS A 45 4.91 13.47 6.51
C LYS A 45 5.73 14.77 6.58
N GLN A 46 6.17 15.29 5.44
CA GLN A 46 6.89 16.56 5.40
C GLN A 46 6.03 17.74 5.89
N GLU A 47 4.72 17.75 5.59
CA GLU A 47 3.83 18.77 6.15
C GLU A 47 3.70 18.64 7.67
N LEU A 48 3.60 17.41 8.20
CA LEU A 48 3.59 17.18 9.66
C LEU A 48 4.89 17.67 10.32
N LEU A 49 6.05 17.39 9.72
CA LEU A 49 7.36 17.81 10.24
C LEU A 49 7.58 19.34 10.24
N LYS A 50 6.74 20.12 9.54
CA LYS A 50 6.74 21.59 9.64
C LYS A 50 5.95 22.10 10.83
N MET A 51 5.05 21.29 11.38
CA MET A 51 4.09 21.69 12.42
C MET A 51 4.41 21.09 13.79
N PHE A 52 5.09 19.95 13.82
CA PHE A 52 5.39 19.18 15.02
C PHE A 52 6.90 18.95 15.17
N ASP A 53 7.35 18.69 16.40
CA ASP A 53 8.72 18.24 16.63
C ASP A 53 8.94 16.87 15.95
N PRO A 54 10.07 16.64 15.24
CA PRO A 54 10.34 15.36 14.59
C PRO A 54 10.22 14.13 15.51
N SER A 55 10.52 14.27 16.80
CA SER A 55 10.39 13.19 17.79
C SER A 55 8.94 12.81 18.11
N GLU A 56 7.99 13.69 17.81
CA GLU A 56 6.56 13.48 18.02
C GLU A 56 5.86 12.91 16.78
N VAL A 57 6.52 12.91 15.62
CA VAL A 57 5.98 12.37 14.37
C VAL A 57 6.36 10.89 14.24
N GLN A 58 5.42 10.03 14.60
CA GLN A 58 5.58 8.59 14.44
C GLN A 58 5.20 8.16 13.03
N ASP A 59 6.11 7.42 12.40
CA ASP A 59 5.95 6.84 11.08
C ASP A 59 6.00 5.31 11.21
N SER A 60 4.91 4.64 10.89
CA SER A 60 4.81 3.20 11.09
C SER A 60 5.54 2.37 10.04
N GLY A 61 5.88 2.97 8.89
CA GLY A 61 6.19 2.23 7.67
C GLY A 61 5.04 1.30 7.23
N TRP A 62 5.33 0.45 6.24
CA TRP A 62 4.37 -0.53 5.72
C TRP A 62 4.13 -1.69 6.70
N LYS A 63 2.90 -1.81 7.18
CA LYS A 63 2.38 -3.01 7.87
C LYS A 63 1.54 -3.84 6.91
N ILE A 64 1.86 -5.11 6.77
CA ILE A 64 1.14 -6.04 5.89
C ILE A 64 0.38 -7.05 6.74
N MET A 65 -0.93 -7.13 6.53
CA MET A 65 -1.83 -8.01 7.29
C MET A 65 -2.51 -9.00 6.36
N ILE A 66 -2.66 -10.24 6.84
CA ILE A 66 -3.44 -11.27 6.15
C ILE A 66 -4.94 -10.94 6.22
N THR A 67 -5.69 -11.34 5.19
CA THR A 67 -7.16 -11.37 5.24
C THR A 67 -7.65 -12.82 5.27
N SER A 68 -8.97 -13.03 5.35
CA SER A 68 -9.57 -14.36 5.20
C SER A 68 -9.40 -14.94 3.78
N ASN A 69 -9.08 -14.12 2.78
CA ASN A 69 -8.76 -14.57 1.43
C ASN A 69 -7.23 -14.64 1.25
N PRO A 70 -6.65 -15.80 0.92
CA PRO A 70 -5.20 -15.99 0.86
C PRO A 70 -4.51 -15.21 -0.27
N LEU A 71 -5.29 -14.68 -1.24
CA LEU A 71 -4.78 -13.84 -2.32
C LEU A 71 -5.06 -12.35 -2.10
N LYS A 72 -5.58 -11.98 -0.93
CA LYS A 72 -5.82 -10.58 -0.57
C LYS A 72 -5.14 -10.23 0.73
N TYR A 73 -4.39 -9.14 0.72
CA TYR A 73 -3.66 -8.63 1.86
C TYR A 73 -4.05 -7.19 2.12
N GLU A 74 -4.08 -6.79 3.38
CA GLU A 74 -4.18 -5.38 3.72
C GLU A 74 -2.78 -4.80 3.86
N ALA A 75 -2.52 -3.70 3.17
CA ALA A 75 -1.36 -2.86 3.40
C ALA A 75 -1.81 -1.62 4.18
N ARG A 76 -1.15 -1.34 5.31
CA ARG A 76 -1.46 -0.21 6.18
C ARG A 76 -0.22 0.65 6.37
N TYR A 77 -0.44 1.95 6.50
CA TYR A 77 0.60 2.94 6.80
C TYR A 77 0.00 4.00 7.71
N ASP A 78 0.68 4.33 8.80
CA ASP A 78 0.20 5.30 9.78
C ASP A 78 1.22 6.43 9.95
N LEU A 79 0.71 7.66 9.97
CA LEU A 79 1.45 8.85 10.42
C LEU A 79 0.73 9.42 11.62
N ILE A 80 1.36 9.38 12.80
CA ILE A 80 0.73 9.73 14.07
C ILE A 80 1.52 10.88 14.70
N THR A 81 0.78 11.89 15.19
CA THR A 81 1.29 13.01 15.98
C THR A 81 0.40 13.15 17.23
N PRO A 82 0.74 14.02 18.20
CA PRO A 82 -0.06 14.16 19.43
C PRO A 82 -1.52 14.57 19.20
N THR A 83 -1.82 15.33 18.15
CA THR A 83 -3.17 15.88 17.91
C THR A 83 -3.80 15.44 16.59
N VAL A 84 -3.02 14.91 15.65
CA VAL A 84 -3.50 14.48 14.32
C VAL A 84 -2.96 13.10 13.99
N SER A 85 -3.78 12.24 13.41
CA SER A 85 -3.37 10.91 12.93
C SER A 85 -3.94 10.64 11.54
N TYR A 86 -3.10 10.08 10.68
CA TYR A 86 -3.47 9.61 9.35
C TYR A 86 -3.33 8.09 9.31
N TYR A 87 -4.44 7.41 9.10
CA TYR A 87 -4.48 5.96 8.97
C TYR A 87 -4.79 5.61 7.52
N TYR A 88 -3.81 5.06 6.82
CA TYR A 88 -3.98 4.62 5.45
C TYR A 88 -4.10 3.10 5.38
N VAL A 89 -4.98 2.62 4.51
CA VAL A 89 -5.30 1.20 4.33
C VAL A 89 -5.74 0.91 2.90
N TRP A 90 -5.11 -0.10 2.30
CA TRP A 90 -5.46 -0.63 0.99
C TRP A 90 -5.60 -2.14 1.04
N LEU A 91 -6.55 -2.66 0.26
CA LEU A 91 -6.63 -4.06 -0.08
C LEU A 91 -5.82 -4.30 -1.35
N VAL A 92 -4.83 -5.20 -1.25
CA VAL A 92 -3.98 -5.63 -2.36
C VAL A 92 -4.44 -6.99 -2.83
N ASN A 93 -4.78 -7.11 -4.10
CA ASN A 93 -5.12 -8.39 -4.72
C ASN A 93 -3.89 -8.98 -5.40
N LEU A 94 -3.35 -10.06 -4.85
CA LEU A 94 -2.15 -10.71 -5.36
C LEU A 94 -2.39 -11.48 -6.65
N ARG A 95 -3.64 -11.71 -7.08
CA ARG A 95 -3.90 -12.39 -8.36
C ARG A 95 -3.63 -11.48 -9.55
N ASP A 96 -4.12 -10.25 -9.50
CA ASP A 96 -4.08 -9.31 -10.62
C ASP A 96 -3.25 -8.05 -10.33
N GLY A 97 -2.71 -7.92 -9.11
CA GLY A 97 -1.93 -6.76 -8.69
C GLY A 97 -2.78 -5.51 -8.42
N SER A 98 -4.11 -5.63 -8.40
CA SER A 98 -4.98 -4.48 -8.15
C SER A 98 -4.93 -4.01 -6.70
N LEU A 99 -5.13 -2.70 -6.52
CA LEU A 99 -5.19 -2.02 -5.24
C LEU A 99 -6.56 -1.36 -5.09
N THR A 100 -7.19 -1.55 -3.94
CA THR A 100 -8.46 -0.90 -3.58
C THR A 100 -8.27 -0.12 -2.29
N PRO A 101 -8.48 1.21 -2.27
CA PRO A 101 -8.43 1.96 -1.03
C PRO A 101 -9.60 1.56 -0.13
N LEU A 102 -9.34 1.34 1.16
CA LEU A 102 -10.40 1.00 2.13
C LEU A 102 -10.89 2.20 2.94
N ASN A 103 -10.35 3.40 2.67
CA ASN A 103 -10.87 4.66 3.22
C ASN A 103 -10.55 5.86 2.30
N LYS A 104 -11.19 7.00 2.60
CA LYS A 104 -11.02 8.26 1.84
C LYS A 104 -9.59 8.81 1.87
N LEU A 105 -8.83 8.59 2.94
CA LEU A 105 -7.43 9.06 3.02
C LEU A 105 -6.57 8.30 2.01
N SER A 106 -6.78 6.99 1.91
CA SER A 106 -6.06 6.08 1.03
C SER A 106 -6.41 6.33 -0.43
N GLU A 107 -7.70 6.58 -0.71
CA GLU A 107 -8.20 6.96 -2.04
C GLU A 107 -7.51 8.23 -2.56
N LYS A 108 -7.43 9.28 -1.73
CA LYS A 108 -6.73 10.53 -2.07
C LYS A 108 -5.25 10.35 -2.41
N THR A 109 -4.60 9.26 -2.00
CA THR A 109 -3.21 8.99 -2.40
C THR A 109 -3.09 8.36 -3.79
N MET A 110 -4.20 7.89 -4.38
CA MET A 110 -4.23 7.15 -5.64
C MET A 110 -4.70 7.99 -6.84
N GLU A 111 -5.35 9.14 -6.58
CA GLU A 111 -5.91 10.11 -7.55
C GLU A 111 -4.85 11.02 -8.17
#